data_AF-H6WRC6-F1
#
_entry.id   AF-H6WRC6-F1
#
_cell.length_a   1.000
_cell.length_b   1.000
_cell.length_c   1.000
_cell.angle_alpha   90.00
_cell.angle_beta   90.00
_cell.angle_gamma   90.00
#
_symmetry.space_group_name_H-M   'P 1'
#
loop_
_entity.id
_entity.type
_entity.pdbx_description
1 polymer ?
#
loop_
_entity_poly.entity_id
_entity_poly.type
_entity_poly.pdbx_seq_one_letter_code
_entity_poly.pdbx_strand_id
1 'polypeptide(L)' 'GIGPKKAIQVCYRLGISGNIKINELTKYQIDQIEQMIGQDHVVHWELKRGERADIERLISISCYRGIRHQ' A
#
# COMPACT_ATOMS: atom_id res chain seq x y z
N GLY A 1 -2.44 1.90 2.38
CA GLY A 1 -1.61 1.34 1.29
C GLY A 1 -2.31 0.22 0.53
N ILE A 2 -2.69 -0.85 1.25
CA ILE A 2 -3.37 -2.03 0.67
C ILE A 2 -4.76 -2.14 1.30
N GLY A 3 -5.78 -2.23 0.45
CA GLY A 3 -7.16 -2.51 0.83
C GLY A 3 -7.62 -3.89 0.33
N PRO A 4 -8.87 -4.29 0.61
CA PRO A 4 -9.38 -5.64 0.30
C PRO A 4 -9.25 -6.03 -1.17
N LYS A 5 -9.49 -5.09 -2.09
CA LYS A 5 -9.32 -5.30 -3.54
C LYS A 5 -7.88 -5.70 -3.91
N LYS A 6 -6.90 -4.96 -3.39
CA LYS A 6 -5.47 -5.23 -3.67
C LYS A 6 -5.02 -6.52 -3.00
N ALA A 7 -5.49 -6.79 -1.78
CA ALA A 7 -5.18 -8.03 -1.06
C ALA A 7 -5.62 -9.28 -1.85
N ILE A 8 -6.86 -9.29 -2.37
CA ILE A 8 -7.36 -10.39 -3.21
C ILE A 8 -6.50 -10.56 -4.48
N GLN A 9 -6.11 -9.46 -5.11
CA GLN A 9 -5.27 -9.48 -6.31
C GLN A 9 -3.87 -10.05 -6.03
N VAL A 10 -3.26 -9.70 -4.90
CA VAL A 10 -1.97 -10.25 -4.45
C VAL A 10 -2.09 -11.76 -4.19
N CYS A 11 -3.12 -12.19 -3.45
CA CYS A 11 -3.35 -13.62 -3.20
C CYS A 11 -3.58 -14.41 -4.48
N TYR A 12 -4.38 -13.87 -5.42
CA TYR A 12 -4.63 -14.50 -6.71
C TYR A 12 -3.35 -14.67 -7.54
N ARG A 13 -2.49 -13.63 -7.59
CA ARG A 13 -1.20 -13.69 -8.30
C ARG A 13 -0.23 -14.71 -7.71
N LEU A 14 -0.24 -14.91 -6.40
CA LEU A 14 0.61 -15.90 -5.72
C LEU A 14 -0.01 -17.30 -5.67
N GLY A 15 -1.23 -17.48 -6.19
CA GLY A 15 -1.96 -18.75 -6.09
C GLY A 15 -2.36 -19.12 -4.65
N ILE A 16 -2.39 -18.15 -3.74
CA ILE A 16 -2.78 -18.35 -2.34
C ILE A 16 -4.30 -18.24 -2.24
N SER A 17 -4.95 -19.26 -1.68
CA SER A 17 -6.39 -19.22 -1.43
C SER A 17 -6.73 -18.12 -0.42
N GLY A 18 -7.70 -17.27 -0.76
CA GLY A 18 -8.15 -16.15 0.09
C GLY A 18 -8.85 -16.57 1.40
N ASN A 19 -9.11 -17.87 1.58
CA ASN A 19 -9.72 -18.43 2.80
C ASN A 19 -8.70 -19.06 3.75
N ILE A 20 -7.41 -19.02 3.43
CA ILE A 20 -6.34 -19.57 4.29
C ILE A 20 -6.21 -18.72 5.55
N LYS A 21 -6.10 -19.38 6.70
CA LYS A 21 -5.83 -18.69 7.96
C LYS A 21 -4.37 -18.28 8.04
N ILE A 22 -4.08 -17.19 8.75
CA ILE A 22 -2.70 -16.68 8.92
C ILE A 22 -1.76 -17.76 9.48
N ASN A 23 -2.24 -18.58 10.41
CA ASN A 23 -1.42 -19.65 11.02
C ASN A 23 -1.10 -20.82 10.08
N GLU A 24 -1.81 -20.93 8.96
CA GLU A 24 -1.60 -21.98 7.96
C GLU A 24 -0.64 -21.53 6.85
N LEU A 25 -0.22 -20.26 6.86
CA LEU A 25 0.74 -19.73 5.91
C LEU A 25 2.15 -20.25 6.23
N THR A 26 2.82 -20.74 5.20
CA THR A 26 4.23 -21.09 5.29
C THR A 26 5.09 -19.82 5.26
N LYS A 27 6.26 -19.86 5.91
CA LYS A 27 7.20 -18.74 5.89
C LYS A 27 7.57 -18.32 4.46
N TYR A 28 7.72 -19.28 3.55
CA TYR A 28 7.94 -19.01 2.14
C TYR A 28 6.83 -18.18 1.49
N GLN A 29 5.56 -18.50 1.77
CA GLN A 29 4.43 -17.72 1.25
C GLN A 29 4.40 -16.29 1.82
N ILE A 30 4.77 -16.13 3.09
CA ILE A 30 4.89 -14.81 3.73
C ILE A 30 5.99 -13.99 3.02
N ASP A 31 7.16 -14.58 2.80
CA ASP A 31 8.29 -13.93 2.12
C ASP A 31 7.90 -13.53 0.67
N GLN A 32 7.16 -14.39 -0.04
CA GLN A 32 6.64 -14.09 -1.38
C GLN A 32 5.63 -12.92 -1.38
N ILE A 33 4.74 -12.88 -0.38
CA ILE A 33 3.81 -11.75 -0.20
C ILE A 33 4.57 -10.46 0.06
N GLU A 34 5.56 -10.47 0.96
CA GLU A 34 6.38 -9.28 1.26
C GLU A 34 7.13 -8.78 0.02
N GLN A 35 7.76 -9.69 -0.73
CA GLN A 35 8.51 -9.33 -1.93
C GLN A 35 7.61 -8.71 -3.01
N MET A 36 6.43 -9.31 -3.28
CA MET A 36 5.51 -8.74 -4.27
C MET A 36 4.99 -7.38 -3.82
N ILE A 37 4.62 -7.23 -2.55
CA ILE A 37 4.14 -5.96 -2.01
C ILE A 37 5.22 -4.88 -2.13
N GLY A 38 6.47 -5.21 -1.80
CA GLY A 38 7.59 -4.26 -1.88
C GLY A 38 7.93 -3.82 -3.31
N GLN A 39 7.71 -4.66 -4.32
CA GLN A 39 7.97 -4.31 -5.73
C GLN A 39 6.82 -3.54 -6.36
N ASP A 40 5.58 -3.99 -6.19
CA ASP A 40 4.45 -3.48 -6.96
C ASP A 40 3.70 -2.34 -6.28
N HIS A 41 3.86 -2.16 -4.96
CA HIS A 41 2.99 -1.29 -4.18
C HIS A 41 3.78 -0.36 -3.24
N VAL A 42 3.51 0.94 -3.37
CA VAL A 42 3.97 1.93 -2.38
C VAL A 42 3.16 1.74 -1.09
N VAL A 43 3.82 1.32 -0.02
CA VAL A 43 3.22 1.02 1.28
C VAL A 43 3.96 1.71 2.43
N HIS A 44 3.33 1.73 3.61
CA HIS A 44 3.92 2.24 4.85
C HIS A 44 4.41 3.69 4.78
N TRP A 45 5.65 3.94 5.20
CA TRP A 45 6.21 5.26 5.40
C TRP A 45 6.39 6.01 4.07
N GLU A 46 6.61 5.30 2.98
CA GLU A 46 6.81 5.90 1.66
C GLU A 46 5.52 6.53 1.15
N LEU A 47 4.39 5.83 1.30
CA LEU A 47 3.07 6.38 0.97
C LEU A 47 2.76 7.65 1.78
N LYS A 48 3.06 7.61 3.09
CA LYS A 48 2.84 8.76 3.98
C LYS A 48 3.75 9.95 3.63
N ARG A 49 4.99 9.69 3.18
CA ARG A 49 5.89 10.73 2.68
C ARG A 49 5.38 11.33 1.37
N GLY A 50 4.89 10.50 0.45
CA GLY A 50 4.28 10.95 -0.81
C GLY A 50 3.08 11.85 -0.56
N GLU A 51 2.13 11.42 0.27
CA GLU A 51 0.94 12.23 0.63
C GLU A 51 1.33 13.56 1.27
N ARG A 52 2.33 13.55 2.16
CA ARG A 52 2.82 14.78 2.78
C ARG A 52 3.45 15.72 1.76
N ALA A 53 4.28 15.19 0.85
CA ALA A 53 4.88 15.98 -0.21
C ALA A 53 3.81 16.58 -1.15
N ASP A 54 2.75 15.82 -1.44
CA ASP A 54 1.61 16.31 -2.22
C ASP A 54 0.87 17.45 -1.51
N ILE A 55 0.64 17.34 -0.20
CA ILE A 55 0.01 18.40 0.61
C ILE A 55 0.91 19.64 0.65
N GLU A 56 2.21 19.47 0.90
CA GLU A 56 3.18 20.57 0.90
C GLU A 56 3.25 21.26 -0.47
N ARG A 57 3.14 20.49 -1.57
CA ARG A 57 3.03 21.03 -2.94
C ARG A 57 1.74 21.82 -3.15
N LEU A 58 0.60 21.35 -2.62
CA LEU A 58 -0.67 22.08 -2.73
C LEU A 58 -0.63 23.41 -1.98
N ILE A 59 0.02 23.43 -0.80
CA ILE A 59 0.25 24.65 -0.01
C ILE A 59 1.18 25.60 -0.78
N SER A 60 2.29 25.10 -1.33
CA SER A 60 3.28 25.96 -2.01
C SER A 60 2.74 26.68 -3.24
N ILE A 61 1.81 26.07 -3.98
CA ILE A 61 1.15 26.69 -5.14
C ILE A 61 -0.04 27.58 -4.75
N SER A 62 -0.36 27.71 -3.45
CA SER A 62 -1.47 28.53 -2.92
C SER A 62 -2.83 28.29 -3.59
N CYS A 63 -3.10 27.04 -4.01
CA CYS A 63 -4.42 26.70 -4.54
C CYS A 63 -5.44 26.63 -3.39
N TYR A 64 -6.74 26.74 -3.70
CA TYR A 64 -7.80 26.68 -2.67
C TYR A 64 -7.69 25.44 -1.76
N ARG A 65 -7.32 24.28 -2.32
CA ARG A 65 -7.08 23.07 -1.55
C ARG A 65 -5.91 23.22 -0.58
N GLY A 66 -4.81 23.83 -1.01
CA GLY A 66 -3.63 24.10 -0.17
C GLY A 66 -3.95 25.06 0.97
N ILE A 67 -4.68 26.14 0.68
CA ILE A 67 -5.11 27.13 1.69
C ILE A 67 -5.99 26.47 2.78
N ARG A 68 -6.82 25.49 2.41
CA ARG A 68 -7.66 24.73 3.35
C ARG A 68 -6.90 23.64 4.12
N HIS A 69 -5.71 23.26 3.64
CA HIS A 69 -4.82 22.31 4.30
C HIS A 69 -3.86 22.98 5.30
N GLN A 70 -3.65 24.30 5.17
CA GLN A 70 -2.87 25.14 6.07
C GLN A 70 -3.66 25.45 7.35
#